data_AF-A0A0L0CKD9-F1
#
_entry.id   AF-A0A0L0CKD9-F1
#
_cell.length_a   1.000
_cell.length_b   1.000
_cell.length_c   1.000
_cell.angle_alpha   90.00
_cell.angle_beta   90.00
_cell.angle_gamma   90.00
#
_symmetry.space_group_name_H-M   'P 1'
#
loop_
_entity.id
_entity.type
_entity.pdbx_description
1 polymer ?
#
loop_
_entity_poly.entity_id
_entity_poly.type
_entity_poly.pdbx_seq_one_letter_code
_entity_poly.pdbx_strand_id
1 'polypeptide(L)'
;MLGASNEYTKTIRGLNPDAKKHQTFVDVQHLTGVPLQGGKRVQFNMFLKSINRITITENLTTVLMPAIWVEEGIELNGEMVTFFKKRLINTLKTLNVVQWAALFGGIGVAAICLIYFVVQRRKAVAVVEAPLK
;
A
#
# COMPACT_ATOMS: atom_id res chain seq x y z
N MET A 1 25.68 -6.77 -8.58
CA MET A 1 25.30 -6.66 -7.16
C MET A 1 24.84 -5.22 -6.89
N LEU A 2 23.55 -4.94 -7.03
CA LEU A 2 23.00 -3.62 -6.71
C LEU A 2 22.95 -3.46 -5.18
N GLY A 3 23.47 -2.36 -4.63
CA GLY A 3 23.47 -2.09 -3.18
C GLY A 3 24.57 -2.79 -2.36
N ALA A 4 25.48 -3.52 -2.97
CA ALA A 4 26.63 -4.12 -2.28
C ALA A 4 27.82 -3.14 -2.15
N SER A 5 28.73 -3.39 -1.20
CA SER A 5 29.96 -2.60 -1.08
C SER A 5 30.83 -2.70 -2.34
N ASN A 6 31.64 -1.66 -2.58
CA ASN A 6 32.50 -1.58 -3.76
C ASN A 6 33.52 -2.72 -3.87
N GLU A 7 33.89 -3.35 -2.75
CA GLU A 7 34.82 -4.47 -2.70
C GLU A 7 34.29 -5.68 -3.47
N TYR A 8 33.02 -6.04 -3.27
CA TYR A 8 32.41 -7.18 -3.95
C TYR A 8 32.19 -6.93 -5.45
N THR A 9 31.89 -5.70 -5.83
CA THR A 9 31.63 -5.35 -7.24
C THR A 9 32.92 -5.30 -8.08
N LYS A 10 34.05 -4.90 -7.47
CA LYS A 10 35.35 -4.78 -8.17
C LYS A 10 36.05 -6.13 -8.38
N THR A 11 35.77 -7.10 -7.52
CA THR A 11 36.43 -8.41 -7.55
C THR A 11 35.94 -9.28 -8.73
N ILE A 12 34.80 -8.93 -9.33
CA ILE A 12 34.18 -9.70 -10.41
C ILE A 12 34.09 -8.86 -11.68
N ARG A 13 34.75 -9.34 -12.75
CA ARG A 13 34.64 -8.74 -14.08
C ARG A 13 33.32 -9.17 -14.73
N GLY A 14 32.56 -8.22 -15.28
CA GLY A 14 31.30 -8.48 -16.00
C GLY A 14 30.02 -8.08 -15.26
N LEU A 15 30.10 -7.64 -14.00
CA LEU A 15 28.95 -7.05 -13.30
C LEU A 15 28.66 -5.65 -13.86
N ASN A 16 27.46 -5.44 -14.40
CA ASN A 16 26.95 -4.12 -14.79
C ASN A 16 25.66 -3.79 -14.02
N PRO A 17 25.76 -3.32 -12.76
CA PRO A 17 24.58 -3.04 -11.93
C PRO A 17 23.82 -1.81 -12.44
N ASP A 18 22.76 -2.03 -13.19
CA ASP A 18 21.78 -1.01 -13.57
C ASP A 18 20.63 -0.95 -12.55
N ALA A 19 20.39 0.22 -11.96
CA ALA A 19 19.30 0.42 -11.01
C ALA A 19 17.93 0.18 -11.64
N LYS A 20 17.72 0.58 -12.90
CA LYS A 20 16.42 0.39 -13.58
C LYS A 20 16.09 -1.09 -13.80
N LYS A 21 17.12 -1.92 -14.01
CA LYS A 21 16.95 -3.35 -14.32
C LYS A 21 17.05 -4.25 -13.11
N HIS A 22 17.75 -3.86 -12.05
CA HIS A 22 18.06 -4.75 -10.92
C HIS A 22 17.44 -4.31 -9.60
N GLN A 23 16.68 -3.22 -9.57
CA GLN A 23 15.97 -2.80 -8.36
C GLN A 23 14.77 -3.70 -8.10
N THR A 24 14.54 -4.00 -6.83
CA THR A 24 13.29 -4.61 -6.35
C THR A 24 12.29 -3.50 -6.08
N PHE A 25 11.09 -3.62 -6.64
CA PHE A 25 10.02 -2.63 -6.48
C PHE A 25 8.68 -3.32 -6.26
N VAL A 26 7.78 -2.65 -5.54
CA VAL A 26 6.40 -3.08 -5.33
C VAL A 26 5.52 -1.83 -5.40
N ASP A 27 4.64 -1.80 -6.39
CA ASP A 27 3.66 -0.72 -6.56
C ASP A 27 2.38 -1.10 -5.84
N VAL A 28 2.04 -0.31 -4.81
CA VAL A 28 0.94 -0.59 -3.90
C VAL A 28 -0.17 0.44 -4.06
N GLN A 29 -1.42 -0.02 -4.03
CA GLN A 29 -2.57 0.86 -4.05
C GLN A 29 -2.82 1.55 -2.70
N HIS A 30 -2.71 2.88 -2.67
CA HIS A 30 -2.80 3.72 -1.46
C HIS A 30 -4.02 3.48 -0.55
N LEU A 31 -5.20 3.17 -1.10
CA LEU A 31 -6.43 3.02 -0.31
C LEU A 31 -6.60 1.63 0.29
N THR A 32 -6.08 0.60 -0.38
CA THR A 32 -6.41 -0.81 -0.07
C THR A 32 -5.19 -1.62 0.34
N GLY A 33 -3.97 -1.10 0.13
CA GLY A 33 -2.72 -1.82 0.42
C GLY A 33 -2.42 -2.97 -0.55
N VAL A 34 -3.24 -3.16 -1.59
CA VAL A 34 -3.08 -4.27 -2.54
C VAL A 34 -1.92 -3.96 -3.50
N PRO A 35 -0.95 -4.88 -3.68
CA PRO A 35 0.09 -4.73 -4.69
C PRO A 35 -0.52 -4.89 -6.09
N LEU A 36 -0.27 -3.92 -6.97
CA LEU A 36 -0.74 -3.94 -8.37
C LEU A 36 0.31 -4.53 -9.31
N GLN A 37 1.56 -4.17 -9.05
CA GLN A 37 2.71 -4.66 -9.78
C GLN A 37 3.87 -4.80 -8.79
N GLY A 38 4.73 -5.77 -9.01
CA GLY A 38 5.94 -5.93 -8.23
C GLY A 38 6.97 -6.71 -9.01
N GLY A 39 8.23 -6.31 -8.89
CA GLY A 39 9.36 -7.04 -9.43
C GLY A 39 10.35 -7.26 -8.31
N LYS A 40 10.50 -8.51 -7.87
CA LYS A 40 11.52 -8.92 -6.90
C LYS A 40 12.66 -9.59 -7.63
N ARG A 41 13.88 -9.10 -7.42
CA ARG A 41 15.09 -9.66 -8.04
C ARG A 41 16.06 -10.08 -6.96
N VAL A 42 16.43 -11.35 -6.98
CA VAL A 42 17.32 -11.97 -6.00
C VAL A 42 18.53 -12.55 -6.72
N GLN A 43 19.73 -12.21 -6.22
CA GLN A 43 20.99 -12.75 -6.72
C GLN A 43 21.53 -13.74 -5.69
N PHE A 44 21.68 -15.01 -6.06
CA PHE A 44 22.30 -16.03 -5.22
C PHE A 44 23.80 -16.04 -5.46
N ASN A 45 24.56 -15.91 -4.39
CA ASN A 45 26.01 -15.89 -4.44
C ASN A 45 26.62 -17.02 -3.61
N MET A 46 27.75 -17.54 -4.08
CA MET A 46 28.55 -18.55 -3.40
C MET A 46 29.86 -17.93 -2.94
N PHE A 47 30.25 -18.17 -1.69
CA PHE A 47 31.52 -17.73 -1.18
C PHE A 47 32.62 -18.73 -1.56
N LEU A 48 33.50 -18.33 -2.48
CA LEU A 48 34.66 -19.13 -2.86
C LEU A 48 35.85 -18.69 -2.01
N LYS A 49 36.58 -19.67 -1.47
CA LYS A 49 37.78 -19.45 -0.67
C LYS A 49 38.85 -20.46 -1.06
N SER A 50 40.10 -20.02 -1.10
CA SER A 50 41.24 -20.93 -1.25
C SER A 50 41.47 -21.73 0.02
N ILE A 51 41.63 -23.05 -0.14
CA ILE A 51 41.96 -23.98 0.92
C ILE A 51 43.26 -24.66 0.52
N ASN A 52 44.35 -24.36 1.24
CA ASN A 52 45.72 -24.85 0.98
C ASN A 52 45.88 -26.38 1.00
N ARG A 53 44.83 -27.14 1.36
CA ARG A 53 44.83 -28.61 1.38
C ARG A 53 44.08 -29.23 0.19
N ILE A 54 43.46 -28.42 -0.66
CA ILE A 54 42.69 -28.87 -1.82
C ILE A 54 43.29 -28.17 -3.05
N THR A 55 44.03 -28.92 -3.85
CA THR A 55 44.74 -28.45 -5.06
C THR A 55 43.83 -27.77 -6.09
N ILE A 56 42.55 -28.14 -6.16
CA ILE A 56 41.57 -27.51 -7.07
C ILE A 56 41.23 -26.07 -6.63
N THR A 57 41.21 -25.81 -5.33
CA THR A 57 40.86 -24.48 -4.78
C THR A 57 42.08 -23.62 -4.47
N GLU A 58 43.30 -24.15 -4.56
CA GLU A 58 44.53 -23.46 -4.18
C GLU A 58 44.74 -22.15 -4.95
N ASN A 59 44.46 -22.15 -6.25
CA ASN A 59 44.57 -20.98 -7.14
C ASN A 59 43.31 -20.10 -7.19
N LEU A 60 42.27 -20.39 -6.39
CA LEU A 60 41.06 -19.57 -6.38
C LEU A 60 41.28 -18.31 -5.54
N THR A 61 40.93 -17.16 -6.11
CA THR A 61 40.85 -15.92 -5.33
C THR A 61 39.63 -16.00 -4.41
N THR A 62 39.77 -15.54 -3.16
CA THR A 62 38.64 -15.51 -2.23
C THR A 62 37.66 -14.44 -2.69
N VAL A 63 36.48 -14.85 -3.17
CA VAL A 63 35.49 -13.96 -3.79
C VAL A 63 34.07 -14.48 -3.57
N LEU A 64 33.11 -13.55 -3.51
CA LEU A 64 31.69 -13.85 -3.49
C LEU A 64 31.17 -14.01 -4.92
N MET A 65 31.23 -15.22 -5.48
CA MET A 65 30.87 -15.51 -6.87
C MET A 65 29.35 -15.55 -7.09
N PRO A 66 28.79 -14.81 -8.07
CA PRO A 66 27.40 -14.93 -8.45
C PRO A 66 27.15 -16.28 -9.13
N ALA A 67 26.19 -17.04 -8.63
CA ALA A 67 25.78 -18.30 -9.22
C ALA A 67 24.60 -18.09 -10.18
N ILE A 68 23.48 -17.58 -9.64
CA ILE A 68 22.24 -17.39 -10.40
C ILE A 68 21.52 -16.11 -9.97
N TRP A 69 20.75 -15.54 -10.88
CA TRP A 69 19.80 -14.46 -10.61
C TRP A 69 18.40 -14.94 -10.92
N VAL A 70 17.46 -14.64 -10.03
CA VAL A 70 16.05 -15.01 -10.17
C VAL A 70 15.23 -13.73 -10.13
N GLU A 71 14.36 -13.58 -11.12
CA GLU A 71 13.36 -12.53 -11.17
C GLU A 71 11.98 -13.14 -10.93
N GLU A 72 11.29 -12.62 -9.92
CA GLU A 72 9.92 -12.93 -9.59
C GLU A 72 9.10 -11.66 -9.81
N GLY A 73 8.32 -11.64 -10.89
CA GLY A 73 7.42 -10.54 -11.23
C GLY A 73 5.98 -10.92 -10.94
N ILE A 74 5.24 -10.01 -10.32
CA ILE A 74 3.78 -10.06 -10.26
C ILE A 74 3.23 -8.85 -11.00
N GLU A 75 2.30 -9.09 -11.91
CA GLU A 75 1.57 -8.04 -12.59
C GLU A 75 0.10 -8.45 -12.63
N LEU A 76 -0.76 -7.64 -12.01
CA LEU A 76 -2.20 -7.91 -12.07
C LEU A 76 -2.70 -7.63 -13.49
N ASN A 77 -3.36 -8.63 -14.10
CA ASN A 77 -4.03 -8.46 -15.38
C ASN A 77 -5.04 -7.30 -15.33
N GLY A 78 -5.16 -6.52 -16.41
CA GLY A 78 -6.02 -5.33 -16.47
C GLY A 78 -7.49 -5.62 -16.14
N GLU A 79 -8.01 -6.79 -16.51
CA GLU A 79 -9.36 -7.23 -16.13
C GLU A 79 -9.51 -7.41 -14.62
N MET A 80 -8.52 -8.01 -13.95
CA MET A 80 -8.51 -8.18 -12.50
C MET A 80 -8.41 -6.82 -11.80
N VAL A 81 -7.57 -5.90 -12.30
CA VAL A 81 -7.46 -4.53 -11.76
C VAL A 81 -8.79 -3.80 -11.83
N THR A 82 -9.50 -3.88 -12.96
CA THR A 82 -10.81 -3.22 -13.12
C THR A 82 -11.88 -3.85 -12.23
N PHE A 83 -11.88 -5.18 -12.07
CA PHE A 83 -12.77 -5.87 -11.14
C PHE A 83 -12.52 -5.46 -9.68
N PHE A 84 -11.26 -5.45 -9.24
CA PHE A 84 -10.87 -5.01 -7.90
C PHE A 84 -11.25 -3.54 -7.66
N LYS A 85 -10.99 -2.65 -8.62
CA LYS A 85 -11.33 -1.24 -8.52
C LYS A 85 -12.85 -1.03 -8.41
N LYS A 86 -13.65 -1.72 -9.23
CA LYS A 86 -15.11 -1.62 -9.17
C LYS A 86 -15.66 -2.20 -7.87
N ARG A 87 -15.17 -3.35 -7.43
CA ARG A 87 -15.77 -4.05 -6.29
C ARG A 87 -15.28 -3.53 -4.94
N LEU A 88 -14.01 -3.21 -4.81
CA LEU A 88 -13.41 -2.83 -3.53
C LEU A 88 -13.44 -1.31 -3.34
N ILE A 89 -12.90 -0.55 -4.31
CA ILE A 89 -12.73 0.90 -4.16
C ILE A 89 -14.05 1.65 -4.27
N ASN A 90 -14.90 1.30 -5.24
CA ASN A 90 -16.19 1.97 -5.33
C ASN A 90 -17.07 1.65 -4.12
N THR A 91 -17.07 0.41 -3.62
CA THR A 91 -17.84 0.05 -2.41
C THR A 91 -17.38 0.87 -1.21
N LEU A 92 -16.07 0.96 -0.96
CA LEU A 92 -15.53 1.79 0.13
C LEU A 92 -15.92 3.27 -0.01
N LYS A 93 -15.88 3.83 -1.22
CA LYS A 93 -16.32 5.21 -1.48
C LYS A 93 -17.82 5.39 -1.26
N THR A 94 -18.64 4.48 -1.75
CA THR A 94 -20.10 4.57 -1.60
C THR A 94 -20.51 4.45 -0.13
N LEU A 95 -19.87 3.57 0.64
CA LEU A 95 -20.12 3.45 2.09
C LEU A 95 -19.84 4.77 2.81
N ASN A 96 -18.74 5.44 2.48
CA ASN A 96 -18.40 6.73 3.06
C ASN A 96 -19.47 7.79 2.71
N VAL A 97 -19.91 7.85 1.45
CA VAL A 97 -20.99 8.76 1.02
C VAL A 97 -22.30 8.46 1.77
N VAL A 98 -22.67 7.19 1.92
CA VAL A 98 -23.87 6.79 2.67
C VAL A 98 -23.76 7.18 4.14
N GLN A 99 -22.59 7.00 4.75
CA GLN A 99 -22.35 7.39 6.15
C GLN A 99 -22.54 8.91 6.34
N TRP A 100 -21.94 9.74 5.48
CA TRP A 100 -22.12 11.19 5.54
C TRP A 100 -23.58 11.58 5.28
N ALA A 101 -24.24 10.99 4.28
CA ALA A 101 -25.64 11.25 3.99
C ALA A 101 -26.56 10.90 5.18
N ALA A 102 -26.31 9.77 5.84
CA ALA A 102 -27.07 9.36 7.03
C ALA A 102 -26.83 10.30 8.21
N LEU A 103 -25.59 10.76 8.42
CA LEU A 103 -25.26 11.74 9.47
C LEU A 103 -25.98 13.08 9.23
N PHE A 104 -25.89 13.63 8.00
CA PHE A 104 -26.57 14.88 7.68
C PHE A 104 -28.10 14.74 7.75
N GLY A 105 -28.65 13.61 7.29
CA GLY A 105 -30.06 13.30 7.42
C GLY A 105 -30.53 13.26 8.87
N GLY A 106 -29.79 12.56 9.74
CA GLY A 106 -30.10 12.48 11.17
C GLY A 106 -30.04 13.83 11.88
N ILE A 107 -29.02 14.64 11.60
CA ILE A 107 -28.89 16.01 12.13
C ILE A 107 -30.07 16.87 11.68
N GLY A 108 -30.48 16.77 10.41
CA GLY A 108 -31.62 17.50 9.87
C GLY A 108 -32.93 17.18 10.59
N VAL A 109 -33.22 15.90 10.80
CA VAL A 109 -34.43 15.47 11.53
C VAL A 109 -34.40 15.95 12.98
N ALA A 110 -33.25 15.79 13.67
CA ALA A 110 -33.10 16.25 15.04
C ALA A 110 -33.33 17.76 15.17
N ALA A 111 -32.79 18.57 14.26
CA ALA A 111 -32.98 20.02 14.24
C ALA A 111 -34.46 20.40 14.04
N ILE A 112 -35.17 19.73 13.12
CA ILE A 112 -36.60 19.97 12.88
C ILE A 112 -37.42 19.65 14.14
N CYS A 113 -37.16 18.52 14.79
CA CYS A 113 -37.83 18.16 16.04
C CYS A 113 -37.58 19.18 17.16
N LEU A 114 -36.35 19.68 17.27
CA LEU A 114 -35.97 20.69 18.27
C LEU A 114 -36.69 22.02 18.01
N ILE A 115 -36.73 22.47 16.75
CA ILE A 115 -37.47 23.69 16.35
C ILE A 115 -38.97 23.53 16.67
N TYR A 116 -39.56 22.39 16.31
CA TYR A 116 -40.96 22.12 16.57
C TYR A 116 -41.29 22.14 18.08
N PHE A 117 -40.42 21.54 18.89
CA PHE A 117 -40.56 21.53 20.35
C PHE A 117 -40.46 22.94 20.96
N VAL A 118 -39.49 23.76 20.51
CA VAL A 118 -39.34 25.15 20.97
C VAL A 118 -40.56 25.98 20.59
N VAL A 119 -41.09 25.82 19.37
CA VAL A 119 -42.32 26.53 18.94
C VAL A 119 -43.53 26.12 19.78
N GLN A 120 -43.70 24.82 20.06
CA GLN A 120 -44.77 24.36 20.95
C GLN A 120 -44.65 24.94 22.36
N ARG A 121 -43.44 24.94 22.95
CA ARG A 121 -43.22 25.53 24.27
C ARG A 121 -43.51 27.04 24.28
N ARG A 122 -43.11 27.77 23.25
CA ARG A 122 -43.43 29.21 23.13
C ARG A 122 -44.93 29.46 23.05
N LYS A 123 -45.69 28.64 22.29
CA LYS A 123 -47.16 28.73 22.23
C LYS A 123 -47.81 28.43 23.58
N ALA A 124 -47.35 27.40 24.29
CA ALA A 124 -47.91 27.03 25.60
C ALA A 124 -47.71 28.15 26.64
N VAL A 125 -46.55 28.81 26.66
CA VAL A 125 -46.28 29.95 27.55
C VAL A 125 -47.18 31.15 27.21
N ALA A 126 -47.34 31.48 25.92
CA ALA A 126 -48.16 32.62 25.49
C ALA A 126 -49.66 32.45 25.81
N VAL A 127 -50.18 31.21 25.85
CA VAL A 127 -51.57 30.94 26.24
C VAL A 127 -51.79 31.11 27.74
N VAL A 128 -50.78 30.79 28.57
CA VAL A 128 -50.86 30.94 30.03
C VAL A 128 -50.78 32.41 30.45
N GLU A 129 -50.04 33.25 29.72
CA GLU A 129 -49.93 34.70 29.98
C GLU A 129 -51.11 35.52 29.44
N ALA A 130 -52.05 34.91 28.70
CA ALA A 130 -53.22 35.62 28.20
C ALA A 130 -54.16 35.99 29.38
N PRO A 131 -54.45 37.28 29.61
CA PRO A 131 -55.26 37.69 30.76
C PRO A 131 -56.67 37.12 30.65
N LEU A 132 -57.12 36.45 31.72
CA LEU A 132 -58.51 36.03 31.91
C LEU A 132 -59.42 37.26 31.73
N LYS A 133 -60.23 37.25 30.68
CA LYS A 133 -61.34 38.20 30.47
C LYS A 133 -62.41 38.00 31.51
#